data_AF-A0A2V5QML9-F1
#
_entry.id   AF-A0A2V5QML9-F1
#
_cell.length_a   1.000
_cell.length_b   1.000
_cell.length_c   1.000
_cell.angle_alpha   90.00
_cell.angle_beta   90.00
_cell.angle_gamma   90.00
#
_symmetry.space_group_name_H-M   'P 1'
#
loop_
_entity.id
_entity.type
_entity.pdbx_description
1 polymer ?
#
loop_
_entity_poly.entity_id
_entity_poly.type
_entity_poly.pdbx_seq_one_letter_code
_entity_poly.pdbx_strand_id
1 'polypeptide(L)' 'MRNPDGSPNTAHTSNLVHLVYVARNAAKFRCEDGILADVAPTILFLLGLPQPKEMTGHNLLVPVVNE' A
#
# COMPACT_ATOMS: atom_id res chain seq x y z
N MET A 1 1.57 10.74 21.46
CA MET A 1 2.98 10.28 21.43
C MET A 1 3.80 11.15 22.36
N ARG A 2 4.86 10.61 22.97
CA ARG A 2 5.81 11.35 23.81
C ARG A 2 7.22 11.15 23.28
N ASN A 3 8.08 12.14 23.44
CA ASN A 3 9.51 12.02 23.22
C ASN A 3 10.15 11.16 24.33
N PRO A 4 11.41 10.70 24.17
CA PRO A 4 12.11 9.94 25.21
C PRO A 4 12.21 10.69 26.55
N ASP A 5 12.20 12.03 26.53
CA ASP A 5 12.21 12.90 27.72
C ASP A 5 10.82 13.10 28.35
N GLY A 6 9.77 12.50 27.79
CA GLY A 6 8.40 12.59 28.29
C GLY A 6 7.58 13.79 27.80
N SER A 7 8.19 14.74 27.06
CA SER A 7 7.46 15.87 26.46
C SER A 7 6.48 15.40 25.37
N PRO A 8 5.39 16.16 25.08
CA PRO A 8 4.49 15.85 23.97
C PRO A 8 5.24 15.85 22.62
N ASN A 9 5.03 14.80 21.82
CA ASN A 9 5.55 14.75 20.46
C ASN A 9 4.46 15.19 19.47
N THR A 10 4.73 16.27 18.73
CA THR A 10 3.83 16.90 17.74
C THR A 10 4.32 16.74 16.30
N ALA A 11 5.40 15.99 16.07
CA ALA A 11 5.95 15.71 14.73
C ALA A 11 5.29 14.48 14.10
N HIS A 12 5.54 14.28 12.80
CA HIS A 12 5.23 13.02 12.14
C HIS A 12 6.11 11.87 12.66
N THR A 13 5.70 10.64 12.39
CA THR A 13 6.52 9.43 12.62
C THR A 13 7.01 8.84 11.31
N SER A 14 8.10 8.09 11.36
CA SER A 14 8.55 7.22 10.25
C SER A 14 8.04 5.78 10.38
N ASN A 15 7.01 5.55 11.18
CA ASN A 15 6.39 4.23 11.30
C ASN A 15 5.78 3.81 9.96
N LEU A 16 5.77 2.51 9.70
CA LEU A 16 5.02 1.95 8.59
C LEU A 16 3.53 2.26 8.71
N VAL A 17 2.87 2.34 7.57
CA VAL A 17 1.42 2.53 7.46
C VAL A 17 0.77 1.25 6.95
N HIS A 18 -0.47 1.00 7.36
CA HIS A 18 -1.22 -0.14 6.87
C HIS A 18 -1.82 0.16 5.48
N LEU A 19 -1.76 -0.84 4.59
CA LEU A 19 -2.56 -0.90 3.38
C LEU A 19 -3.64 -1.96 3.56
N VAL A 20 -4.89 -1.63 3.25
CA VAL A 20 -6.01 -2.57 3.37
C VAL A 20 -6.81 -2.59 2.07
N TYR A 21 -6.95 -3.77 1.46
CA TYR A 21 -7.80 -3.98 0.30
C TYR A 21 -9.18 -4.51 0.71
N VAL A 22 -10.23 -3.73 0.47
CA VAL A 22 -11.62 -4.09 0.81
C VAL A 22 -12.45 -4.17 -0.44
N ALA A 23 -12.80 -5.39 -0.85
CA ALA A 23 -13.62 -5.66 -2.02
C ALA A 23 -14.28 -7.04 -1.95
N ARG A 24 -15.31 -7.27 -2.76
CA ARG A 24 -15.99 -8.58 -2.85
C ARG A 24 -15.06 -9.72 -3.28
N ASN A 25 -14.01 -9.41 -4.04
CA ASN A 25 -13.01 -10.35 -4.52
C ASN A 25 -11.71 -10.31 -3.69
N ALA A 26 -11.71 -9.72 -2.49
CA ALA A 26 -10.51 -9.59 -1.67
C ALA A 26 -9.81 -10.94 -1.43
N ALA A 27 -10.56 -12.03 -1.28
CA ALA A 27 -10.00 -13.38 -1.12
C ALA A 27 -9.15 -13.87 -2.31
N LYS A 28 -9.23 -13.23 -3.48
CA LYS A 28 -8.40 -13.57 -4.65
C LYS A 28 -7.01 -12.95 -4.59
N PHE A 29 -6.77 -12.00 -3.70
CA PHE A 29 -5.53 -11.22 -3.65
C PHE A 29 -4.95 -11.17 -2.24
N ARG A 30 -3.61 -11.04 -2.16
CA ARG A 30 -2.91 -10.58 -0.96
C ARG A 30 -2.25 -9.24 -1.25
N CYS A 31 -2.16 -8.39 -0.23
CA CYS A 31 -1.36 -7.16 -0.30
C CYS A 31 0.10 -7.51 -0.04
N GLU A 32 1.01 -7.02 -0.87
CA GLU A 32 2.45 -7.04 -0.60
C GLU A 32 2.91 -5.75 0.10
N ASP A 33 4.05 -5.84 0.77
CA ASP A 33 4.73 -4.68 1.32
C ASP A 33 5.20 -3.77 0.18
N GLY A 34 5.21 -2.45 0.40
CA GLY A 34 5.61 -1.48 -0.61
C GLY A 34 5.74 -0.06 -0.09
N ILE A 35 5.75 0.89 -1.00
CA ILE A 35 5.88 2.32 -0.74
C ILE A 35 4.65 3.11 -1.21
N LEU A 36 4.54 4.37 -0.81
CA LEU A 36 3.39 5.21 -1.18
C LEU A 36 3.22 5.39 -2.70
N ALA A 37 4.32 5.32 -3.48
CA ALA A 37 4.28 5.45 -4.94
C ALA A 37 3.58 4.26 -5.64
N ASP A 38 3.41 3.13 -4.94
CA ASP A 38 2.79 1.91 -5.45
C ASP A 38 1.25 1.95 -5.40
N VAL A 39 0.68 2.93 -4.69
CA VAL A 39 -0.78 3.10 -4.55
C VAL A 39 -1.44 3.40 -5.90
N ALA A 40 -0.87 4.32 -6.70
CA ALA A 40 -1.45 4.69 -7.99
C ALA A 40 -1.40 3.55 -9.03
N PRO A 41 -0.26 2.85 -9.24
CA PRO A 41 -0.21 1.61 -10.01
C PRO A 41 -1.24 0.55 -9.58
N THR A 42 -1.42 0.36 -8.28
CA THR A 42 -2.42 -0.58 -7.72
C THR A 42 -3.84 -0.19 -8.10
N ILE A 43 -4.18 1.10 -8.05
CA ILE A 43 -5.49 1.61 -8.48
C ILE A 43 -5.70 1.41 -9.99
N LEU A 44 -4.68 1.68 -10.83
CA LEU A 44 -4.78 1.45 -12.27
C LEU A 44 -5.04 -0.03 -12.60
N PHE A 45 -4.37 -0.94 -11.89
CA PHE A 45 -4.63 -2.38 -11.99
C PHE A 45 -6.11 -2.71 -11.66
N LEU A 46 -6.64 -2.18 -10.57
CA LEU A 46 -8.04 -2.38 -10.16
C LEU A 46 -9.05 -1.83 -11.18
N LEU A 47 -8.71 -0.75 -11.87
CA LEU A 47 -9.52 -0.14 -12.93
C LEU A 47 -9.34 -0.82 -14.30
N GLY A 48 -8.41 -1.76 -14.43
CA GLY A 48 -8.08 -2.39 -15.72
C GLY A 48 -7.42 -1.42 -16.71
N LEU A 49 -6.72 -0.40 -16.22
CA LEU A 49 -6.04 0.62 -17.02
C LEU A 49 -4.54 0.32 -17.15
N PRO A 50 -3.91 0.66 -18.29
CA PRO A 50 -2.47 0.50 -18.44
C PRO A 50 -1.70 1.47 -17.54
N GLN A 51 -0.62 1.00 -16.95
CA GLN A 51 0.32 1.84 -16.21
C GLN A 51 1.23 2.61 -17.18
N PRO A 52 1.35 3.95 -17.05
CA PRO A 52 2.30 4.72 -17.85
C PRO A 52 3.75 4.44 -17.42
N LYS A 53 4.69 4.56 -18.35
CA LYS A 53 6.12 4.26 -18.12
C LYS A 53 6.79 5.16 -17.07
N GLU A 54 6.24 6.35 -16.85
CA GLU A 54 6.71 7.32 -15.86
C GLU A 54 6.38 6.90 -14.42
N MET A 55 5.36 6.05 -14.21
CA MET A 55 5.08 5.45 -12.91
C MET A 55 6.04 4.28 -12.70
N THR A 56 7.04 4.47 -11.86
CA THR A 56 8.05 3.44 -11.53
C THR A 56 7.66 2.56 -10.35
N GLY A 57 6.59 2.92 -9.62
CA GLY A 57 5.98 2.05 -8.61
C GLY A 57 5.33 0.82 -9.24
N HIS A 58 4.82 -0.08 -8.42
CA HIS A 58 4.26 -1.35 -8.84
C HIS A 58 2.92 -1.65 -8.17
N ASN A 59 2.16 -2.58 -8.73
CA ASN A 59 0.90 -3.02 -8.15
C ASN A 59 1.15 -3.88 -6.89
N LEU A 60 0.49 -3.53 -5.79
CA LEU A 60 0.61 -4.20 -4.48
C LEU A 60 -0.36 -5.38 -4.31
N LEU A 61 -1.28 -5.62 -5.25
CA LEU A 61 -2.22 -6.74 -5.20
C LEU A 61 -1.72 -7.91 -6.05
N VAL A 62 -1.30 -8.98 -5.39
CA VAL A 62 -0.87 -10.22 -6.07
C VAL A 62 -1.90 -11.32 -5.89
N PRO A 63 -2.14 -12.17 -6.91
CA PRO A 63 -3.07 -13.29 -6.79
C PRO A 63 -2.66 -14.24 -5.66
N VAL A 64 -3.64 -14.76 -4.92
CA VAL A 64 -3.40 -15.89 -4.02
C VAL A 64 -3.23 -17.14 -4.89
N VAL A 65 -2.05 -17.77 -4.82
CA VAL A 65 -1.80 -19.04 -5.51
C VAL A 65 -2.33 -20.15 -4.61
N ASN A 66 -3.25 -20.96 -5.12
CA ASN A 66 -3.67 -22.19 -4.44
C ASN A 66 -2.77 -23.32 -4.94
N GLU A 67 -2.05 -23.97 -4.03
CA GLU A 67 -1.42 -25.29 -4.29
C GLU A 67 -2.48 -26.39 -4.39
#